data_AF-A0A662NNM0-F1
#
_entry.id   AF-A0A662NNM0-F1
#
_cell.length_a   1.000
_cell.length_b   1.000
_cell.length_c   1.000
_cell.angle_alpha   90.00
_cell.angle_beta   90.00
_cell.angle_gamma   90.00
#
_symmetry.space_group_name_H-M   'P 1'
#
loop_
_entity.id
_entity.type
_entity.pdbx_description
1 polymer ?
#
loop_
_entity_poly.entity_id
_entity_poly.type
_entity_poly.pdbx_seq_one_letter_code
_entity_poly.pdbx_strand_id
1 'polypeptide(L)' 'MKVLPFLLGILVLTAGCIGGGEKMDLKVSSVFGENEFIPSKYTCEGIDVSPPLRLEGLSDKAVSI' A
#
# COMPACT_ATOMS: atom_id res chain seq x y z
N MET A 1 -15.71 -18.13 -44.94
CA MET A 1 -14.75 -17.02 -44.65
C MET A 1 -15.42 -15.89 -43.85
N LYS A 2 -16.04 -16.19 -42.69
CA LYS A 2 -16.66 -15.18 -41.80
C LYS A 2 -16.19 -15.28 -40.34
N VAL A 3 -15.43 -16.33 -40.02
CA VAL A 3 -14.84 -16.57 -38.70
C VAL A 3 -13.57 -15.76 -38.44
N LEU A 4 -12.87 -15.35 -39.51
CA LEU A 4 -11.62 -14.59 -39.43
C LEU A 4 -11.78 -13.19 -38.80
N PRO A 5 -12.78 -12.35 -39.19
CA PRO A 5 -13.00 -11.06 -38.53
C PRO A 5 -13.51 -11.23 -37.10
N PHE A 6 -14.24 -12.31 -36.81
CA PHE A 6 -14.76 -12.60 -35.47
C PHE A 6 -13.64 -12.99 -34.50
N LEU A 7 -12.69 -13.80 -34.94
CA LEU A 7 -11.48 -14.16 -34.19
C LEU A 7 -10.57 -12.95 -33.95
N LEU A 8 -10.44 -12.05 -34.93
CA LEU A 8 -9.63 -10.84 -34.80
C LEU A 8 -10.21 -9.86 -33.77
N GLY A 9 -11.55 -9.75 -33.70
CA GLY A 9 -12.23 -8.89 -32.72
C GLY A 9 -12.06 -9.36 -31.27
N ILE A 10 -12.03 -10.67 -31.03
CA ILE A 10 -11.83 -11.26 -29.70
C ILE A 10 -10.42 -10.98 -29.17
N LEU A 11 -9.40 -11.02 -30.03
CA LEU A 11 -8.00 -10.78 -29.65
C LEU A 11 -7.74 -9.33 -29.20
N VAL A 12 -8.45 -8.37 -29.79
CA VAL A 12 -8.34 -6.95 -29.44
C VAL A 12 -8.98 -6.65 -28.08
N LEU A 13 -10.07 -7.35 -27.73
CA LEU A 13 -10.79 -7.15 -26.47
C LEU A 13 -10.04 -7.67 -25.24
N THR A 14 -9.15 -8.66 -25.40
CA THR A 14 -8.40 -9.25 -24.28
C THR A 14 -7.03 -8.61 -24.03
N ALA A 15 -6.57 -7.73 -24.93
CA ALA A 15 -5.26 -7.08 -24.80
C ALA A 15 -5.23 -5.93 -23.76
N GLY A 16 -6.39 -5.45 -23.31
CA GLY A 16 -6.50 -4.36 -22.35
C GLY A 16 -6.58 -4.86 -20.92
N CYS A 17 -5.44 -5.20 -20.29
CA CYS A 17 -5.15 -5.08 -18.84
C CYS A 17 -3.90 -5.91 -18.47
N ILE A 18 -2.73 -5.52 -18.98
CA ILE A 18 -1.44 -5.90 -18.37
C ILE A 18 -0.86 -4.63 -17.76
N GLY A 19 -1.25 -4.39 -16.51
CA GLY A 19 -0.90 -3.17 -15.77
C GLY A 19 -1.14 -3.40 -14.28
N GLY A 20 -0.59 -4.50 -13.75
CA GLY A 20 -0.64 -4.79 -12.32
C GLY A 20 0.46 -4.01 -11.62
N GLY A 21 0.10 -2.94 -10.93
CA GLY A 21 0.98 -2.31 -9.95
C GLY A 21 1.32 -3.30 -8.84
N GLU A 22 2.58 -3.34 -8.44
CA GLU A 22 3.05 -4.13 -7.31
C GLU A 22 2.29 -3.67 -6.06
N LYS A 23 1.50 -4.58 -5.46
CA LYS A 23 0.76 -4.26 -4.23
C LYS A 23 1.79 -4.14 -3.11
N MET A 24 2.12 -2.91 -2.75
CA MET A 24 2.99 -2.63 -1.62
C MET A 24 2.17 -2.74 -0.33
N ASP A 25 2.61 -3.57 0.60
CA ASP A 25 2.02 -3.71 1.93
C ASP A 25 2.88 -2.96 2.94
N LEU A 26 2.72 -1.64 2.97
CA LEU A 26 3.43 -0.76 3.91
C LEU A 26 2.71 -0.80 5.26
N LYS A 27 3.42 -1.18 6.30
CA LYS A 27 2.90 -1.22 7.67
C LYS A 27 3.59 -0.19 8.54
N VAL A 28 2.80 0.56 9.30
CA VAL A 28 3.28 1.50 10.31
C VAL A 28 2.82 1.02 11.69
N SER A 29 3.73 1.00 12.66
CA SER A 29 3.43 0.56 14.03
C SER A 29 4.15 1.42 15.07
N SER A 30 3.67 1.34 16.31
CA SER A 30 4.17 2.10 17.46
C SER A 30 4.19 1.18 18.70
N VAL A 31 4.35 1.78 19.89
CA VAL A 31 4.22 1.10 21.19
C VAL A 31 2.77 0.84 21.63
N PHE A 32 1.81 1.16 20.77
CA PHE A 32 0.38 0.93 20.92
C PHE A 32 -0.20 0.46 19.57
N GLY A 33 -1.30 -0.29 19.62
CA GLY A 33 -1.98 -0.82 18.44
C GLY A 33 -2.87 0.18 17.72
N GLU A 34 -3.37 -0.21 16.54
CA GLU A 34 -4.36 0.59 15.82
C GLU A 34 -5.64 0.75 16.65
N ASN A 35 -6.09 1.99 16.78
CA ASN A 35 -7.27 2.37 17.56
C ASN A 35 -7.17 2.08 19.07
N GLU A 36 -5.97 1.79 19.58
CA GLU A 36 -5.73 1.67 21.01
C GLU A 36 -5.41 3.03 21.67
N PHE A 37 -5.45 3.06 23.00
CA PHE A 37 -5.06 4.24 23.76
C PHE A 37 -3.58 4.55 23.61
N ILE A 38 -3.28 5.83 23.38
CA ILE A 38 -1.91 6.34 23.37
C ILE A 38 -1.43 6.49 24.82
N PRO A 39 -0.26 5.92 25.18
CA PRO A 39 0.28 6.11 26.53
C PRO A 39 0.50 7.58 26.86
N SER A 40 0.11 8.01 28.06
CA SER A 40 0.15 9.42 28.49
C SER A 40 1.49 10.11 28.29
N LYS A 41 2.61 9.38 28.41
CA LYS A 41 3.96 9.87 28.11
C LYS A 41 4.04 10.62 26.76
N TYR A 42 3.29 10.17 25.77
CA TYR A 42 3.28 10.68 24.40
C TYR A 42 2.11 11.63 24.10
N THR A 43 1.36 12.06 25.11
CA THR A 43 0.29 13.05 24.99
C THR A 43 0.67 14.35 25.70
N CYS A 44 -0.12 15.41 25.49
CA CYS A 44 0.03 16.69 26.18
C CYS A 44 -0.20 16.61 27.69
N GLU A 45 -0.76 15.50 28.19
CA GLU A 45 -0.96 15.24 29.62
C GLU A 45 0.31 14.64 30.28
N GLY A 46 1.24 14.11 29.48
CA GLY A 46 2.52 13.58 29.94
C GLY A 46 3.68 14.52 29.63
N ILE A 47 4.77 13.96 29.10
CA ILE A 47 5.98 14.73 28.76
C ILE A 47 5.98 15.22 27.31
N ASP A 48 4.89 14.98 26.57
CA ASP A 48 4.66 15.46 25.21
C ASP A 48 5.82 15.17 24.24
N VAL A 49 6.36 13.94 24.31
CA VAL A 49 7.38 13.46 23.37
C VAL A 49 6.75 12.59 22.30
N SER A 50 7.34 12.56 21.10
CA SER A 50 6.86 11.68 20.04
C SER A 50 7.09 10.20 20.38
N PRO A 51 6.11 9.32 20.11
CA PRO A 51 6.31 7.89 20.26
C PRO A 51 7.25 7.35 19.17
N PRO A 52 8.00 6.27 19.44
CA PRO A 52 8.80 5.62 18.41
C PRO A 52 7.88 4.96 17.38
N LEU A 53 8.15 5.19 16.10
CA LEU A 53 7.46 4.56 14.99
C LEU A 53 8.35 3.52 14.31
N ARG A 54 7.74 2.46 13.79
CA ARG A 54 8.39 1.44 12.97
C ARG A 54 7.64 1.32 11.65
N LEU A 55 8.40 1.37 10.55
CA LEU A 55 7.89 1.19 9.20
C LEU A 55 8.43 -0.14 8.65
N GLU A 56 7.55 -0.96 8.10
CA GLU A 56 7.85 -2.27 7.51
C GLU A 56 7.23 -2.34 6.11
N GLY A 57 7.83 -3.10 5.20
CA GLY A 57 7.32 -3.22 3.83
C GLY A 57 7.59 -2.00 2.93
N LEU A 58 8.64 -1.22 3.23
CA LEU A 58 9.11 -0.16 2.34
C LEU A 58 9.53 -0.76 0.99
N SER A 59 9.10 -0.13 -0.09
CA SER A 59 9.54 -0.51 -1.44
C SER A 59 11.01 -0.14 -1.65
N ASP A 60 11.72 -0.97 -2.41
CA ASP A 60 13.08 -0.66 -2.87
C ASP A 60 13.16 0.60 -3.75
N LYS A 61 12.02 1.09 -4.23
CA LYS A 61 11.91 2.34 -4.99
C LYS A 61 11.67 3.57 -4.10
N ALA A 62 11.52 3.38 -2.78
CA ALA A 62 11.30 4.49 -1.85
C ALA A 62 12.50 5.44 -1.88
N VAL A 63 12.24 6.73 -2.12
CA VAL A 63 13.28 7.76 -2.21
C VAL A 63 13.62 8.35 -0.84
N SER A 64 12.66 8.32 0.08
CA SER A 64 12.79 8.86 1.43
C SER A 64 11.92 8.09 2.42
N ILE A 65 12.27 8.20 3.69
CA ILE A 65 11.44 7.85 4.83
C ILE A 65 10.85 9.11 5.45
#